data_AF-A0A9X2S7Y0-F1
#
_entry.id   AF-A0A9X2S7Y0-F1
#
_cell.length_a   1.000
_cell.length_b   1.000
_cell.length_c   1.000
_cell.angle_alpha   90.00
_cell.angle_beta   90.00
_cell.angle_gamma   90.00
#
_symmetry.space_group_name_H-M   'P 1'
#
loop_
_entity.id
_entity.type
_entity.pdbx_description
1 polymer ?
#
loop_
_entity_poly.entity_id
_entity_poly.type
_entity_poly.pdbx_seq_one_letter_code
_entity_poly.pdbx_strand_id
1 'polypeptide(L)'
;MGIRKTYFMILTFLMLLLMVVLALWIRGSDSHDKYMQGLRLPDRAWVEEKLKRSKMQMTENEMREPFKLSVGPDYQQAYRLDDGSELYVYTFPSEEERVQGQKTIMRQSAILSSQPPASYEINNVLLLYFEAVSGGTNSDYVKKLADGLLEQH
;
A
#
# COMPACT_ATOMS: atom_id res chain seq x y z
N MET A 1 37.04 -52.49 -17.57
CA MET A 1 37.35 -51.48 -16.52
C MET A 1 37.11 -50.02 -16.97
N GLY A 2 36.26 -49.77 -17.99
CA GLY A 2 35.97 -48.41 -18.50
C GLY A 2 34.67 -47.81 -17.96
N ILE A 3 33.64 -48.62 -17.79
CA ILE A 3 32.28 -48.19 -17.42
C ILE A 3 32.23 -47.48 -16.05
N ARG A 4 33.02 -47.93 -15.06
CA ARG A 4 33.09 -47.29 -13.74
C ARG A 4 33.69 -45.88 -13.76
N LYS A 5 34.60 -45.59 -14.70
CA LYS A 5 35.20 -44.25 -14.84
C LYS A 5 34.21 -43.27 -15.48
N THR A 6 33.39 -43.74 -16.41
CA THR A 6 32.38 -42.91 -17.09
C THR A 6 31.29 -42.45 -16.11
N TYR A 7 30.77 -43.34 -15.25
CA TYR A 7 29.79 -42.95 -14.23
C TYR A 7 30.37 -41.98 -13.21
N PHE A 8 31.64 -42.12 -12.84
CA PHE A 8 32.30 -41.23 -11.91
C PHE A 8 32.45 -39.80 -12.48
N MET A 9 32.79 -39.66 -13.77
CA MET A 9 32.82 -38.36 -14.46
C MET A 9 31.44 -37.72 -14.59
N ILE A 10 30.40 -38.50 -14.88
CA ILE A 10 29.04 -37.96 -15.01
C ILE A 10 28.54 -37.46 -13.65
N LEU A 11 28.74 -38.25 -12.58
CA LEU A 11 28.28 -37.89 -11.22
C LEU A 11 28.94 -36.59 -10.73
N THR A 12 30.24 -36.44 -10.96
CA THR A 12 30.99 -35.24 -10.55
C THR A 12 30.55 -33.99 -11.33
N PHE A 13 30.27 -34.13 -12.63
CA PHE A 13 29.72 -33.03 -13.43
C PHE A 13 28.32 -32.62 -12.96
N LEU A 14 27.46 -33.59 -12.60
CA LEU A 14 26.11 -33.34 -12.13
C LEU A 14 26.10 -32.62 -10.75
N MET A 15 27.02 -32.98 -9.85
CA MET A 15 27.18 -32.28 -8.58
C MET A 15 27.68 -30.85 -8.75
N LEU A 16 28.59 -30.59 -9.69
CA LEU A 16 29.06 -29.24 -10.00
C LEU A 16 27.91 -28.37 -10.55
N LEU A 17 27.10 -28.92 -11.46
CA LEU A 17 25.94 -28.22 -12.00
C LEU A 17 24.93 -27.87 -10.89
N LEU A 18 24.66 -28.80 -9.98
CA LEU A 18 23.76 -28.58 -8.85
C LEU A 18 24.27 -27.47 -7.92
N MET A 19 25.58 -27.43 -7.65
CA MET A 19 26.19 -26.38 -6.83
C MET A 19 26.09 -24.99 -7.47
N VAL A 20 26.22 -24.89 -8.80
CA VAL A 20 26.02 -23.62 -9.52
C VAL A 20 24.57 -23.15 -9.40
N VAL A 21 23.59 -24.04 -9.55
CA VAL A 21 22.17 -23.69 -9.40
C VAL A 21 21.87 -23.23 -7.97
N LEU A 22 22.38 -23.93 -6.95
CA LEU A 22 22.23 -23.52 -5.55
C LEU A 22 22.86 -22.16 -5.27
N ALA A 23 24.05 -21.89 -5.82
CA ALA A 23 24.72 -20.59 -5.66
C ALA A 23 23.93 -19.44 -6.33
N LEU A 24 23.27 -19.70 -7.45
CA LEU A 24 22.40 -18.73 -8.11
C LEU A 24 21.11 -18.46 -7.31
N TRP A 25 20.56 -19.48 -6.64
CA TRP A 25 19.39 -19.33 -5.77
C TRP A 25 19.70 -18.49 -4.52
N ILE A 26 20.86 -18.69 -3.88
CA ILE A 26 21.25 -17.94 -2.68
C ILE A 26 21.48 -16.45 -2.99
N ARG A 27 21.99 -16.12 -4.19
CA ARG A 27 22.22 -14.72 -4.61
C ARG A 27 20.95 -13.95 -4.99
N GLY A 28 19.85 -14.65 -5.27
CA GLY A 28 18.57 -14.02 -5.63
C GLY A 28 17.76 -13.49 -4.46
N SER A 29 18.08 -13.86 -3.21
CA SER A 29 17.29 -13.49 -2.03
C SER A 29 17.73 -12.19 -1.35
N ASP A 30 18.93 -11.67 -1.65
CA ASP A 30 19.57 -10.59 -0.87
C ASP A 30 19.32 -9.18 -1.44
N SER A 31 18.59 -9.10 -2.57
CA SER A 31 18.24 -7.84 -3.24
C SER A 31 16.93 -7.22 -2.74
N HIS A 32 16.16 -7.92 -1.90
CA HIS A 32 14.86 -7.41 -1.44
C HIS A 32 15.01 -6.49 -0.21
N ASP A 33 15.94 -6.79 0.70
CA ASP A 33 16.12 -6.01 1.94
C ASP A 33 16.87 -4.68 1.75
N LYS A 34 17.67 -4.54 0.68
CA LYS A 34 18.46 -3.32 0.44
C LYS A 34 17.70 -2.15 -0.20
N TYR A 35 16.50 -2.38 -0.73
CA TYR A 35 15.63 -1.30 -1.22
C TYR A 35 14.75 -0.69 -0.12
N MET A 36 14.55 -1.40 1.00
CA MET A 36 13.67 -0.96 2.10
C MET A 36 14.32 0.00 3.10
N GLN A 37 15.62 0.30 2.99
CA GLN A 37 16.35 1.10 4.00
C GLN A 37 16.46 2.61 3.68
N GLY A 38 15.90 3.08 2.56
CA GLY A 38 16.05 4.48 2.12
C GLY A 38 14.78 5.34 2.14
N LEU A 39 13.60 4.74 2.01
CA LEU A 39 12.33 5.48 1.98
C LEU A 39 11.66 5.40 3.35
N ARG A 40 11.74 6.50 4.10
CA ARG A 40 10.97 6.66 5.33
C ARG A 40 9.50 6.73 4.93
N LEU A 41 8.79 5.60 5.04
CA LEU A 41 7.37 5.53 4.73
C LEU A 41 6.59 6.51 5.62
N PRO A 42 5.60 7.23 5.07
CA PRO A 42 4.63 8.00 5.85
C PRO A 42 4.10 7.19 7.04
N ASP A 43 4.36 7.68 8.25
CA ASP A 43 3.72 7.15 9.46
C ASP A 43 2.39 7.89 9.72
N ARG A 44 1.53 7.28 10.53
CA ARG A 44 0.21 7.83 10.86
C ARG A 44 0.31 9.24 11.45
N ALA A 45 1.26 9.45 12.36
CA ALA A 45 1.42 10.73 13.06
C ALA A 45 1.74 11.86 12.07
N TRP A 46 2.57 11.58 11.07
CA TRP A 46 2.91 12.50 10.01
C TRP A 46 1.71 12.78 9.09
N VAL A 47 0.95 11.75 8.70
CA VAL A 47 -0.29 11.94 7.91
C VAL A 47 -1.29 12.79 8.68
N GLU A 48 -1.51 12.51 9.97
CA GLU A 48 -2.37 13.31 10.84
C GLU A 48 -1.90 14.76 10.97
N GLU A 49 -0.58 14.98 11.10
CA GLU A 49 0.00 16.33 11.14
C GLU A 49 -0.28 17.10 9.83
N LYS A 50 -0.15 16.43 8.68
CA LYS A 50 -0.45 17.02 7.37
C LYS A 50 -1.93 17.33 7.20
N LEU A 51 -2.81 16.45 7.67
CA LEU A 51 -4.25 16.68 7.71
C LEU A 51 -4.59 17.90 8.57
N LYS A 52 -4.01 18.02 9.77
CA LYS A 52 -4.22 19.16 10.67
C LYS A 52 -3.70 20.49 10.11
N ARG A 53 -2.65 20.45 9.28
CA ARG A 53 -2.10 21.63 8.57
C ARG A 53 -2.89 21.98 7.32
N SER A 54 -3.75 21.09 6.84
CA SER A 54 -4.62 21.39 5.70
C SER A 54 -5.60 22.49 6.08
N LYS A 55 -6.04 23.27 5.09
CA LYS A 55 -7.07 24.31 5.32
C LYS A 55 -8.49 23.73 5.44
N MET A 56 -8.63 22.41 5.44
CA MET A 56 -9.92 21.73 5.51
C MET A 56 -10.36 21.62 6.98
N GLN A 57 -11.61 21.96 7.25
CA GLN A 57 -12.21 21.62 8.54
C GLN A 57 -12.68 20.17 8.47
N MET A 58 -12.15 19.35 9.37
CA MET A 58 -12.38 17.91 9.39
C MET A 58 -12.85 17.51 10.79
N THR A 59 -13.91 16.72 10.86
CA THR A 59 -14.37 16.09 12.09
C THR A 59 -14.21 14.59 11.95
N GLU A 60 -13.64 13.94 12.97
CA GLU A 60 -13.57 12.47 12.99
C GLU A 60 -14.97 11.87 12.91
N ASN A 61 -15.13 10.86 12.07
CA ASN A 61 -16.40 10.22 11.77
C ASN A 61 -16.23 8.69 11.74
N GLU A 62 -17.34 7.97 11.84
CA GLU A 62 -17.31 6.51 11.70
C GLU A 62 -17.15 6.10 10.24
N MET A 63 -16.26 5.15 9.99
CA MET A 63 -16.06 4.56 8.67
C MET A 63 -17.23 3.62 8.34
N ARG A 64 -17.79 3.76 7.14
CA ARG A 64 -18.84 2.85 6.66
C ARG A 64 -18.30 1.42 6.56
N GLU A 65 -19.09 0.46 7.03
CA GLU A 65 -18.72 -0.97 7.08
C GLU A 65 -18.12 -1.55 5.77
N PRO A 66 -18.60 -1.21 4.56
CA PRO A 66 -18.02 -1.73 3.30
C PRO A 66 -16.60 -1.26 3.01
N PHE A 67 -16.14 -0.21 3.69
CA PHE A 67 -14.82 0.38 3.53
C PHE A 67 -13.93 0.09 4.74
N LYS A 68 -14.47 -0.53 5.78
CA LYS A 68 -13.74 -0.91 6.99
C LYS A 68 -12.94 -2.17 6.71
N LEU A 69 -11.63 -2.07 6.87
CA LEU A 69 -10.75 -3.22 6.77
C LEU A 69 -10.67 -3.91 8.12
N SER A 70 -10.49 -5.23 8.11
CA SER A 70 -10.20 -6.04 9.32
C SER A 70 -8.75 -5.84 9.80
N VAL A 71 -8.22 -4.64 9.64
CA VAL A 71 -6.94 -4.18 10.20
C VAL A 71 -7.26 -3.39 11.46
N GLY A 72 -6.30 -3.32 12.39
CA GLY A 72 -6.49 -2.58 13.64
C GLY A 72 -6.93 -1.12 13.40
N PRO A 73 -7.62 -0.48 14.35
CA PRO A 73 -8.09 0.90 14.22
C PRO A 73 -6.95 1.89 13.97
N ASP A 74 -5.71 1.52 14.29
CA ASP A 74 -4.56 2.37 14.07
C ASP A 74 -4.14 2.54 12.61
N TYR A 75 -4.69 1.74 11.70
CA TYR A 75 -4.36 1.76 10.27
C TYR A 75 -5.44 2.41 9.40
N GLN A 76 -6.55 2.84 10.01
CA GLN A 76 -7.67 3.43 9.28
C GLN A 76 -8.36 4.53 10.07
N GLN A 77 -8.67 5.64 9.41
CA GLN A 77 -9.40 6.75 10.00
C GLN A 77 -10.37 7.34 8.99
N ALA A 78 -11.51 7.81 9.48
CA ALA A 78 -12.52 8.45 8.65
C ALA A 78 -12.80 9.86 9.16
N TYR A 79 -12.92 10.78 8.22
CA TYR A 79 -13.20 12.18 8.47
C TYR A 79 -14.42 12.59 7.66
N ARG A 80 -15.26 13.44 8.26
CA ARG A 80 -16.27 14.22 7.57
C ARG A 80 -15.76 15.64 7.38
N LEU A 81 -15.88 16.14 6.16
CA LEU A 81 -15.56 17.51 5.80
C LEU A 81 -16.78 18.42 6.02
N ASP A 82 -16.53 19.72 6.08
CA ASP A 82 -17.55 20.77 6.25
C ASP A 82 -18.61 20.80 5.14
N ASP A 83 -18.22 20.47 3.90
CA ASP A 83 -19.13 20.35 2.76
C ASP A 83 -19.95 19.05 2.74
N GLY A 84 -19.81 18.21 3.77
CA GLY A 84 -20.50 16.92 3.90
C GLY A 84 -19.82 15.76 3.17
N SER A 85 -18.69 16.01 2.48
CA SER A 85 -17.88 14.97 1.88
C SER A 85 -17.18 14.11 2.95
N GLU A 86 -16.74 12.92 2.58
CA GLU A 86 -16.03 12.02 3.49
C GLU A 86 -14.63 11.71 2.96
N LEU A 87 -13.64 11.72 3.85
CA LEU A 87 -12.27 11.31 3.55
C LEU A 87 -11.89 10.13 4.44
N TYR A 88 -11.61 8.99 3.82
CA TYR A 88 -11.06 7.84 4.51
C TYR A 88 -9.56 7.74 4.24
N VAL A 89 -8.80 7.55 5.31
CA VAL A 89 -7.35 7.55 5.32
C VAL A 89 -6.90 6.20 5.84
N TYR A 90 -6.14 5.48 5.04
CA TYR A 90 -5.54 4.21 5.43
C TYR A 90 -4.02 4.36 5.37
N THR A 91 -3.35 4.03 6.46
CA THR A 91 -1.89 3.98 6.52
C THR A 91 -1.51 2.53 6.70
N PHE A 92 -0.75 1.94 5.77
CA PHE A 92 -0.36 0.53 5.82
C PHE A 92 1.11 0.38 6.25
N PRO A 93 1.54 -0.79 6.73
CA PRO A 93 2.94 -1.08 7.00
C PRO A 93 3.84 -1.02 5.75
N SER A 94 3.29 -1.34 4.57
CA SER A 94 4.02 -1.34 3.30
C SER A 94 3.13 -1.01 2.10
N GLU A 95 3.74 -0.76 0.93
CA GLU A 95 3.00 -0.53 -0.32
C GLU A 95 2.25 -1.80 -0.77
N GLU A 96 2.85 -2.98 -0.60
CA GLU A 96 2.22 -4.25 -0.96
C GLU A 96 0.93 -4.47 -0.14
N GLU A 97 0.96 -4.14 1.15
CA GLU A 97 -0.21 -4.19 2.01
C GLU A 97 -1.27 -3.16 1.58
N ARG A 98 -0.86 -1.95 1.19
CA ARG A 98 -1.79 -0.95 0.63
C ARG A 98 -2.48 -1.47 -0.63
N VAL A 99 -1.75 -2.10 -1.54
CA VAL A 99 -2.32 -2.69 -2.77
C VAL A 99 -3.34 -3.79 -2.43
N GLN A 100 -3.04 -4.63 -1.43
CA GLN A 100 -3.99 -5.67 -0.98
C GLN A 100 -5.21 -5.07 -0.27
N GLY A 101 -5.00 -4.05 0.57
CA GLY A 101 -6.06 -3.31 1.24
C GLY A 101 -7.01 -2.66 0.25
N GLN A 102 -6.48 -1.96 -0.75
CA GLN A 102 -7.27 -1.35 -1.82
C GLN A 102 -8.11 -2.39 -2.58
N LYS A 103 -7.51 -3.52 -2.99
CA LYS A 103 -8.26 -4.60 -3.66
C LYS A 103 -9.39 -5.14 -2.79
N THR A 104 -9.16 -5.23 -1.49
CA THR A 104 -10.15 -5.70 -0.52
C THR A 104 -11.30 -4.71 -0.41
N ILE A 105 -10.99 -3.42 -0.21
CA ILE A 105 -12.00 -2.35 -0.15
C ILE A 105 -12.82 -2.32 -1.43
N MET A 106 -12.17 -2.31 -2.60
CA MET A 106 -12.87 -2.26 -3.89
C MET A 106 -13.78 -3.48 -4.09
N ARG A 107 -13.35 -4.67 -3.65
CA ARG A 107 -14.18 -5.88 -3.72
C ARG A 107 -15.40 -5.80 -2.79
N GLN A 108 -15.22 -5.28 -1.58
CA GLN A 108 -16.30 -5.10 -0.61
C GLN A 108 -17.30 -4.02 -1.06
N SER A 109 -16.79 -2.92 -1.62
CA SER A 109 -17.59 -1.76 -2.02
C SER A 109 -18.26 -1.90 -3.39
N ALA A 110 -17.78 -2.82 -4.25
CA ALA A 110 -18.30 -3.03 -5.61
C ALA A 110 -19.81 -3.32 -5.66
N ILE A 111 -20.39 -3.82 -4.56
CA ILE A 111 -21.80 -4.20 -4.47
C ILE A 111 -22.67 -3.00 -4.02
N LEU A 112 -22.08 -1.96 -3.43
CA LEU A 112 -22.80 -1.01 -2.59
C LEU A 112 -22.70 0.45 -3.02
N SER A 113 -21.74 0.83 -3.85
CA SER A 113 -21.57 2.24 -4.26
C SER A 113 -21.97 2.46 -5.72
N SER A 114 -22.99 3.28 -5.94
CA SER A 114 -23.37 3.79 -7.27
C SER A 114 -22.37 4.82 -7.81
N GLN A 115 -21.58 5.43 -6.93
CA GLN A 115 -20.51 6.35 -7.28
C GLN A 115 -19.19 5.89 -6.64
N PRO A 116 -18.15 5.55 -7.42
CA PRO A 116 -16.87 5.16 -6.86
C PRO A 116 -16.20 6.38 -6.20
N PRO A 117 -15.50 6.21 -5.05
CA PRO A 117 -14.71 7.29 -4.47
C PRO A 117 -13.53 7.65 -5.38
N ALA A 118 -13.08 8.90 -5.31
CA ALA A 118 -11.77 9.26 -5.82
C ALA A 118 -10.71 8.61 -4.93
N SER A 119 -9.74 7.93 -5.53
CA SER A 119 -8.67 7.24 -4.81
C SER A 119 -7.32 7.90 -5.10
N TYR A 120 -6.52 8.09 -4.04
CA TYR A 120 -5.17 8.61 -4.13
C TYR A 120 -4.23 7.66 -3.41
N GLU A 121 -3.18 7.23 -4.10
CA GLU A 121 -2.21 6.24 -3.63
C GLU A 121 -0.86 6.94 -3.42
N ILE A 122 -0.35 6.91 -2.18
CA ILE A 122 0.91 7.57 -1.82
C ILE A 122 1.75 6.60 -0.98
N ASN A 123 2.71 5.91 -1.60
CA ASN A 123 3.54 4.89 -0.94
C ASN A 123 2.67 3.82 -0.23
N ASN A 124 2.72 3.79 1.11
CA ASN A 124 1.94 2.94 2.00
C ASN A 124 0.60 3.56 2.43
N VAL A 125 0.21 4.71 1.91
CA VAL A 125 -1.03 5.42 2.28
C VAL A 125 -2.04 5.34 1.14
N LEU A 126 -3.30 5.09 1.49
CA LEU A 126 -4.44 5.17 0.58
C LEU A 126 -5.43 6.20 1.12
N LEU A 127 -5.82 7.14 0.27
CA LEU A 127 -6.89 8.09 0.57
C LEU A 127 -8.09 7.78 -0.32
N LEU A 128 -9.28 7.68 0.26
CA LEU A 128 -10.54 7.55 -0.46
C LEU A 128 -11.41 8.76 -0.16
N TYR A 129 -11.75 9.52 -1.19
CA TYR A 129 -12.60 10.71 -1.11
C TYR A 129 -13.98 10.43 -1.69
N PHE A 130 -15.01 10.64 -0.88
CA PHE A 130 -16.41 10.56 -1.26
C PHE A 130 -16.98 11.96 -1.33
N GLU A 131 -17.38 12.34 -2.54
CA GLU A 131 -18.04 13.60 -2.75
C GLU A 131 -19.42 13.60 -2.07
N ALA A 132 -19.78 14.73 -1.46
CA ALA A 132 -21.13 14.93 -0.96
C ALA A 132 -22.17 14.83 -2.10
N VAL A 133 -23.37 14.33 -1.78
CA VAL A 133 -24.48 14.24 -2.74
C VAL A 133 -24.88 15.62 -3.31
N SER A 134 -24.59 16.69 -2.58
CA SER A 134 -24.82 18.09 -2.98
C SER A 134 -23.76 18.68 -3.90
N GLY A 135 -22.72 17.92 -4.29
CA GLY A 135 -21.54 18.42 -4.99
C GLY A 135 -20.51 18.94 -4.00
N GLY A 136 -19.40 18.24 -3.86
CA GLY A 136 -18.35 18.53 -2.89
C GLY A 136 -17.31 19.49 -3.47
N THR A 137 -16.96 20.53 -2.74
CA THR A 137 -16.00 21.54 -3.19
C THR A 137 -14.56 21.24 -2.76
N ASN A 138 -14.37 20.22 -1.92
CA ASN A 138 -13.08 19.92 -1.31
C ASN A 138 -12.15 19.01 -2.13
N SER A 139 -12.57 18.54 -3.31
CA SER A 139 -11.80 17.62 -4.15
C SER A 139 -10.40 18.15 -4.51
N ASP A 140 -10.28 19.44 -4.82
CA ASP A 140 -9.01 20.10 -5.12
C ASP A 140 -8.08 20.16 -3.90
N TYR A 141 -8.64 20.33 -2.70
CA TYR A 141 -7.84 20.35 -1.47
C TYR A 141 -7.33 18.96 -1.10
N VAL A 142 -8.16 17.93 -1.29
CA VAL A 142 -7.74 16.54 -1.07
C VAL A 142 -6.68 16.12 -2.09
N LYS A 143 -6.81 16.55 -3.35
CA LYS A 143 -5.77 16.34 -4.36
C LYS A 143 -4.44 17.02 -3.96
N LYS A 144 -4.48 18.29 -3.56
CA LYS A 144 -3.27 19.01 -3.09
C LYS A 144 -2.66 18.37 -1.85
N LEU A 145 -3.49 17.83 -0.95
CA LEU A 145 -3.02 17.06 0.18
C LEU A 145 -2.27 15.81 -0.31
N ALA A 146 -2.86 15.02 -1.20
CA ALA A 146 -2.21 13.84 -1.78
C ALA A 146 -0.88 14.18 -2.46
N ASP A 147 -0.85 15.23 -3.29
CA ASP A 147 0.36 15.71 -3.96
C ASP A 147 1.42 16.15 -2.93
N GLY A 148 1.01 16.86 -1.87
CA GLY A 148 1.91 17.28 -0.79
C GLY A 148 2.42 16.15 0.10
N LEU A 149 1.74 15.00 0.13
CA LEU A 149 2.24 13.78 0.76
C LEU A 149 3.29 13.07 -0.13
N LEU A 150 3.24 13.28 -1.45
CA LEU A 150 4.16 12.71 -2.42
C LEU A 150 5.46 13.53 -2.56
N GLU A 151 5.38 14.87 -2.57
CA GLU A 151 6.52 15.76 -2.86
C GLU A 151 7.63 15.83 -1.79
N GLN A 152 7.40 15.31 -0.57
CA GLN A 152 8.38 15.39 0.53
C GLN A 152 9.06 14.05 0.86
N HIS A 153 8.98 13.07 -0.05
CA HIS A 153 9.67 11.78 0.02
C HIS A 153 10.50 11.50 -1.22
#